data_AF-A0A6L7KFQ6-F1
#
_entry.id   AF-A0A6L7KFQ6-F1
#
_cell.length_a   1.000
_cell.length_b   1.000
_cell.length_c   1.000
_cell.angle_alpha   90.00
_cell.angle_beta   90.00
_cell.angle_gamma   90.00
#
_symmetry.space_group_name_H-M   'P 1'
#
loop_
_entity.id
_entity.type
_entity.pdbx_description
1 polymer ?
#
loop_
_entity_poly.entity_id
_entity_poly.type
_entity_poly.pdbx_seq_one_letter_code
_entity_poly.pdbx_strand_id
1 'polypeptide(L)'
;MGEEEFLECSLEGNPEQMSPDFWRMSPAGLATIIKPFSEDRWEMADEFAAGTWLWPAVLVREIAEVTAHARAFSQRFEAPEAVILRCDWHGLKGRRLKDHTNFSNWDRYGSAQDNTGTLQRTVTVASLRDDWCGVTADIVSRVVRMFDADASISAAEVRSTIKRLEGWGHLA
;
A
#
# COMPACT_ATOMS: atom_id res chain seq x y z
N MET A 1 25.38 19.93 9.71
CA MET A 1 24.50 18.75 9.57
C MET A 1 23.43 18.88 10.64
N GLY A 2 22.20 19.18 10.25
CA GLY A 2 21.07 19.39 11.15
C GLY A 2 20.27 20.62 10.74
N GLU A 3 19.33 20.46 9.80
CA GLU A 3 18.20 21.39 9.53
C GLU A 3 17.27 20.85 8.40
N GLU A 4 17.04 19.53 8.33
CA GLU A 4 15.86 19.03 7.60
C GLU A 4 14.78 18.79 8.65
N GLU A 5 13.92 19.79 8.86
CA GLU A 5 12.69 19.62 9.64
C GLU A 5 11.77 18.68 8.87
N PHE A 6 11.72 17.41 9.32
CA PHE A 6 10.68 16.49 8.87
C PHE A 6 9.44 16.73 9.73
N LEU A 7 8.30 16.91 9.07
CA LEU A 7 7.01 16.88 9.75
C LEU A 7 6.58 15.42 9.89
N GLU A 8 6.30 15.01 11.12
CA GLU A 8 5.63 13.74 11.43
C GLU A 8 4.14 13.99 11.64
N CYS A 9 3.28 13.34 10.85
CA CYS A 9 1.83 13.41 11.05
C CYS A 9 1.16 12.06 10.80
N SER A 10 0.06 11.81 11.51
CA SER A 10 -0.92 10.82 11.10
C SER A 10 -1.90 11.47 10.12
N LEU A 11 -2.21 10.77 9.03
CA LEU A 11 -3.21 11.20 8.05
C LEU A 11 -4.57 10.52 8.29
N GLU A 12 -4.73 9.75 9.37
CA GLU A 12 -6.01 9.14 9.74
C GLU A 12 -6.96 10.16 10.39
N GLY A 13 -8.21 10.17 9.93
CA GLY A 13 -9.24 11.10 10.42
C GLY A 13 -9.89 10.71 11.75
N ASN A 14 -9.66 9.48 12.26
CA ASN A 14 -10.25 9.00 13.51
C ASN A 14 -9.19 8.59 14.55
N PRO A 15 -9.02 9.38 15.62
CA PRO A 15 -8.01 9.11 16.65
C PRO A 15 -8.29 7.85 17.48
N GLU A 16 -9.50 7.28 17.45
CA GLU A 16 -9.85 6.08 18.22
C GLU A 16 -9.46 4.77 17.52
N GLN A 17 -9.13 4.82 16.22
CA GLN A 17 -8.73 3.66 15.42
C GLN A 17 -7.25 3.68 15.02
N MET A 18 -6.46 4.54 15.67
CA MET A 18 -5.08 4.83 15.30
C MET A 18 -4.23 3.56 15.20
N SER A 19 -3.89 3.21 13.96
CA SER A 19 -2.57 2.64 13.73
C SER A 19 -1.54 3.75 14.00
N PRO A 20 -0.36 3.48 14.59
CA PRO A 20 0.69 4.48 14.76
C PRO A 20 1.39 4.79 13.42
N ASP A 21 0.61 5.03 12.39
CA ASP A 21 1.07 5.27 11.03
C ASP A 21 1.47 6.76 10.92
N PHE A 22 2.77 7.00 10.99
CA PHE A 22 3.34 8.34 10.87
C PHE A 22 4.02 8.52 9.52
N TRP A 23 3.53 9.50 8.78
CA TRP A 23 4.17 10.00 7.59
C TRP A 23 5.29 10.96 7.99
N ARG A 24 6.48 10.76 7.41
CA ARG A 24 7.60 11.69 7.48
C ARG A 24 7.68 12.47 6.18
N MET A 25 7.56 13.78 6.24
CA MET A 25 7.56 14.65 5.06
C MET A 25 8.63 15.73 5.17
N SER A 26 9.27 16.06 4.05
CA SER A 26 10.22 17.17 3.93
C SER A 26 9.66 18.28 3.02
N PRO A 27 10.09 19.54 3.21
CA PRO A 27 9.79 20.63 2.27
C PRO A 27 10.27 20.38 0.84
N ALA A 28 11.27 19.51 0.66
CA ALA A 28 11.82 19.13 -0.64
C ALA A 28 10.92 18.15 -1.43
N GLY A 29 9.76 17.76 -0.88
CA GLY A 29 8.82 16.86 -1.53
C GLY A 29 9.11 15.38 -1.32
N LEU A 30 9.99 15.02 -0.39
CA LEU A 30 10.16 13.64 0.05
C LEU A 30 9.11 13.31 1.10
N ALA A 31 8.41 12.19 0.92
CA ALA A 31 7.46 11.64 1.87
C ALA A 31 7.73 10.14 2.05
N THR A 32 7.63 9.64 3.29
CA THR A 32 7.85 8.22 3.59
C THR A 32 6.94 7.77 4.72
N ILE A 33 6.44 6.55 4.61
CA ILE A 33 5.72 5.83 5.66
C ILE A 33 6.34 4.42 5.77
N ILE A 34 6.41 3.90 7.00
CA ILE A 34 6.85 2.52 7.28
C ILE A 34 5.74 1.86 8.08
N LYS A 35 5.21 0.75 7.55
CA LYS A 35 4.09 0.04 8.16
C LYS A 35 4.45 -1.44 8.37
N PRO A 36 4.08 -2.06 9.49
CA PRO A 36 4.08 -3.52 9.59
C PRO A 36 2.98 -4.11 8.70
N PHE A 37 3.07 -5.41 8.39
CA PHE A 37 1.95 -6.12 7.77
C PHE A 37 0.76 -6.10 8.75
N SER A 38 -0.42 -5.67 8.28
CA SER A 38 -1.59 -5.53 9.17
C SER A 38 -2.07 -6.89 9.68
N GLU A 39 -1.80 -7.95 8.92
CA GLU A 39 -2.17 -9.33 9.19
C GLU A 39 -1.29 -9.98 10.28
N ASP A 40 -0.16 -9.36 10.62
CA ASP A 40 0.72 -9.83 11.71
C ASP A 40 0.35 -9.23 13.06
N ARG A 41 -0.64 -8.35 13.12
CA ARG A 41 -1.05 -7.71 14.36
C ARG A 41 -1.72 -8.72 15.28
N TRP A 42 -1.54 -8.52 16.59
CA TRP A 42 -2.03 -9.46 17.60
C TRP A 42 -3.56 -9.63 17.58
N GLU A 43 -4.29 -8.60 17.13
CA GLU A 43 -5.74 -8.60 16.96
C GLU A 43 -6.20 -9.62 15.90
N MET A 44 -5.32 -10.02 14.98
CA MET A 44 -5.60 -11.01 13.94
C MET A 44 -5.02 -12.41 14.25
N ALA A 45 -4.34 -12.57 15.40
CA ALA A 45 -3.56 -13.77 15.71
C ALA A 45 -4.38 -15.06 15.75
N ASP A 46 -5.66 -14.99 16.13
CA ASP A 46 -6.56 -16.16 16.18
C ASP A 46 -6.85 -16.76 14.79
N GLU A 47 -6.73 -15.96 13.73
CA GLU A 47 -7.04 -16.39 12.36
C GLU A 47 -5.84 -16.35 11.41
N PHE A 48 -4.84 -15.52 11.74
CA PHE A 48 -3.63 -15.31 10.96
C PHE A 48 -2.42 -15.42 11.89
N ALA A 49 -1.74 -16.57 11.81
CA ALA A 49 -0.43 -16.69 12.42
C ALA A 49 0.52 -15.66 11.78
N ALA A 50 1.11 -14.80 12.63
CA ALA A 50 2.06 -13.77 12.20
C ALA A 50 3.18 -14.39 11.35
N GLY A 51 3.59 -13.68 10.30
CA GLY A 51 4.62 -14.13 9.37
C GLY A 51 4.15 -15.15 8.34
N THR A 52 2.88 -15.55 8.33
CA THR A 52 2.39 -16.63 7.45
C THR A 52 1.61 -16.11 6.25
N TRP A 53 0.94 -14.96 6.38
CA TRP A 53 -0.03 -14.50 5.38
C TRP A 53 0.27 -13.09 4.89
N LEU A 54 -0.13 -12.82 3.66
CA LEU A 54 -0.28 -11.47 3.11
C LEU A 54 -1.70 -11.38 2.54
N TRP A 55 -2.45 -10.37 2.93
CA TRP A 55 -3.82 -10.14 2.46
C TRP A 55 -3.82 -9.09 1.35
N PRO A 56 -4.09 -9.48 0.08
CA PRO A 56 -4.02 -8.55 -1.03
C PRO A 56 -4.94 -7.34 -0.89
N ALA A 57 -6.09 -7.46 -0.22
CA ALA A 57 -7.00 -6.35 -0.02
C ALA A 57 -6.41 -5.25 0.89
N VAL A 58 -5.70 -5.65 1.96
CA VAL A 58 -4.96 -4.72 2.81
C VAL A 58 -3.88 -4.06 1.96
N LEU A 59 -3.05 -4.83 1.26
CA LEU A 59 -2.00 -4.27 0.40
C LEU A 59 -2.56 -3.27 -0.64
N VAL A 60 -3.71 -3.56 -1.24
CA VAL A 60 -4.41 -2.62 -2.14
C VAL A 60 -4.76 -1.33 -1.42
N ARG A 61 -5.31 -1.39 -0.20
CA ARG A 61 -5.62 -0.20 0.61
C ARG A 61 -4.37 0.62 0.89
N GLU A 62 -3.31 -0.02 1.37
CA GLU A 62 -2.06 0.65 1.74
C GLU A 62 -1.43 1.37 0.53
N ILE A 63 -1.36 0.70 -0.63
CA ILE A 63 -0.81 1.32 -1.85
C ILE A 63 -1.76 2.38 -2.40
N ALA A 64 -3.08 2.18 -2.31
CA ALA A 64 -4.06 3.20 -2.70
C ALA A 64 -3.89 4.48 -1.88
N GLU A 65 -3.73 4.37 -0.56
CA GLU A 65 -3.45 5.50 0.33
C GLU A 65 -2.18 6.26 -0.11
N VAL A 66 -1.09 5.53 -0.37
CA VAL A 66 0.16 6.11 -0.88
C VAL A 66 -0.05 6.86 -2.20
N THR A 67 -0.75 6.26 -3.16
CA THR A 67 -1.02 6.91 -4.46
C THR A 67 -1.94 8.13 -4.34
N ALA A 68 -2.93 8.08 -3.44
CA ALA A 68 -3.83 9.19 -3.17
C ALA A 68 -3.10 10.35 -2.50
N HIS A 69 -2.23 10.08 -1.52
CA HIS A 69 -1.40 11.10 -0.90
C HIS A 69 -0.35 11.66 -1.86
N ALA A 70 0.29 10.84 -2.69
CA ALA A 70 1.20 11.32 -3.73
C ALA A 70 0.49 12.31 -4.68
N ARG A 71 -0.74 12.00 -5.09
CA ARG A 71 -1.58 12.90 -5.89
C ARG A 71 -1.84 14.21 -5.14
N ALA A 72 -2.36 14.15 -3.92
CA ALA A 72 -2.72 15.34 -3.14
C ALA A 72 -1.49 16.21 -2.81
N PHE A 73 -0.36 15.58 -2.49
CA PHE A 73 0.88 16.25 -2.16
C PHE A 73 1.52 16.93 -3.37
N SER A 74 1.47 16.30 -4.55
CA SER A 74 1.99 16.91 -5.79
C SER A 74 1.33 18.26 -6.08
N GLN A 75 0.04 18.43 -5.77
CA GLN A 75 -0.70 19.67 -6.01
C GLN A 75 -0.18 20.87 -5.20
N ARG A 76 0.73 20.66 -4.23
CA ARG A 76 1.35 21.73 -3.44
C ARG A 76 2.57 22.34 -4.13
N PHE A 77 3.03 21.77 -5.23
CA PHE A 77 4.17 22.26 -6.01
C PHE A 77 3.67 23.07 -7.21
N GLU A 78 4.45 24.06 -7.65
CA GLU A 78 4.05 25.02 -8.69
C GLU A 78 3.79 24.36 -10.06
N ALA A 79 4.63 23.38 -10.43
CA ALA A 79 4.54 22.68 -11.71
C ALA A 79 5.04 21.22 -11.61
N PRO A 80 4.34 20.34 -10.88
CA PRO A 80 4.78 18.95 -10.69
C PRO A 80 4.48 18.13 -11.95
N GLU A 81 5.52 17.53 -12.55
CA GLU A 81 5.34 16.68 -13.74
C GLU A 81 5.16 15.21 -13.37
N ALA A 82 5.93 14.73 -12.38
CA ALA A 82 5.96 13.34 -11.98
C ALA A 82 6.23 13.17 -10.49
N VAL A 83 5.84 12.01 -9.96
CA VAL A 83 6.21 11.52 -8.64
C VAL A 83 7.02 10.24 -8.81
N ILE A 84 8.03 10.06 -7.97
CA ILE A 84 8.75 8.78 -7.85
C ILE A 84 8.15 8.03 -6.67
N LEU A 85 7.47 6.92 -6.97
CA LEU A 85 6.99 5.97 -5.97
C LEU A 85 8.06 4.90 -5.79
N ARG A 86 8.55 4.76 -4.56
CA ARG A 86 9.43 3.68 -4.16
C ARG A 86 8.77 2.90 -3.02
N CYS A 87 8.64 1.60 -3.20
CA CYS A 87 8.08 0.70 -2.21
C CYS A 87 9.11 -0.41 -1.95
N ASP A 88 9.43 -0.61 -0.68
CA ASP A 88 10.33 -1.65 -0.21
C ASP A 88 9.54 -2.58 0.71
N TRP A 89 9.64 -3.89 0.49
CA TRP A 89 8.98 -4.92 1.28
C TRP A 89 10.03 -5.84 1.90
N HIS A 90 9.81 -6.23 3.15
CA HIS A 90 10.70 -7.12 3.89
C HIS A 90 9.88 -8.17 4.66
N GLY A 91 10.42 -9.38 4.82
CA GLY A 91 9.75 -10.45 5.57
C GLY A 91 8.69 -11.20 4.76
N LEU A 92 8.80 -11.23 3.43
CA LEU A 92 7.82 -11.91 2.56
C LEU A 92 8.04 -13.43 2.45
N LYS A 93 9.27 -13.91 2.66
CA LYS A 93 9.63 -15.30 2.37
C LYS A 93 8.77 -16.29 3.16
N GLY A 94 8.16 -17.23 2.46
CA GLY A 94 7.31 -18.27 3.06
C GLY A 94 5.88 -17.82 3.36
N ARG A 95 5.56 -16.53 3.21
CA ARG A 95 4.16 -16.08 3.30
C ARG A 95 3.35 -16.63 2.14
N ARG A 96 2.04 -16.78 2.37
CA ARG A 96 1.03 -17.13 1.36
C ARG A 96 0.01 -16.00 1.20
N LEU A 97 -0.58 -15.91 0.01
CA LEU A 97 -1.71 -15.01 -0.20
C LEU A 97 -2.97 -15.62 0.41
N LYS A 98 -3.72 -14.84 1.19
CA LYS A 98 -5.01 -15.26 1.75
C LYS A 98 -5.97 -14.08 1.77
N ASP A 99 -7.23 -14.35 1.51
CA ASP A 99 -8.30 -13.37 1.69
C ASP A 99 -9.17 -13.77 2.86
N HIS A 100 -9.16 -12.97 3.92
CA HIS A 100 -10.01 -13.16 5.10
C HIS A 100 -11.49 -13.23 4.74
N THR A 101 -11.86 -12.48 3.72
CA THR A 101 -13.25 -12.27 3.37
C THR A 101 -13.80 -13.35 2.43
N ASN A 102 -12.97 -14.33 2.03
CA ASN A 102 -13.29 -15.44 1.12
C ASN A 102 -13.95 -15.00 -0.21
N PHE A 103 -13.74 -13.75 -0.65
CA PHE A 103 -14.32 -13.26 -1.90
C PHE A 103 -13.38 -13.49 -3.09
N SER A 104 -12.14 -13.90 -2.83
CA SER A 104 -11.14 -14.17 -3.86
C SER A 104 -10.33 -15.42 -3.53
N ASN A 105 -10.12 -16.26 -4.53
CA ASN A 105 -9.34 -17.50 -4.44
C ASN A 105 -7.84 -17.18 -4.55
N TRP A 106 -7.29 -16.49 -3.55
CA TRP A 106 -5.86 -16.15 -3.46
C TRP A 106 -5.03 -17.31 -2.92
N ASP A 107 -5.66 -18.25 -2.23
CA ASP A 107 -5.04 -19.44 -1.65
C ASP A 107 -4.56 -20.45 -2.70
N ARG A 108 -5.01 -20.32 -3.97
CA ARG A 108 -4.50 -21.07 -5.12
C ARG A 108 -3.05 -20.79 -5.48
N TYR A 109 -2.52 -19.63 -5.09
CA TYR A 109 -1.16 -19.22 -5.44
C TYR A 109 -0.12 -19.81 -4.48
N GLY A 110 1.14 -19.78 -4.94
CA GLY A 110 2.28 -20.24 -4.18
C GLY A 110 2.61 -19.40 -2.93
N SER A 111 3.72 -19.77 -2.29
CA SER A 111 4.33 -18.95 -1.25
C SER A 111 5.38 -18.03 -1.86
N ALA A 112 5.59 -16.85 -1.27
CA ALA A 112 6.67 -15.97 -1.72
C ALA A 112 8.04 -16.63 -1.50
N GLN A 113 8.87 -16.60 -2.55
CA GLN A 113 10.20 -17.24 -2.54
C GLN A 113 11.27 -16.31 -1.96
N ASP A 114 11.11 -15.00 -2.18
CA ASP A 114 12.05 -13.97 -1.76
C ASP A 114 11.61 -13.31 -0.46
N ASN A 115 12.60 -12.94 0.36
CA ASN A 115 12.34 -12.26 1.63
C ASN A 115 12.04 -10.78 1.44
N THR A 116 12.55 -10.19 0.37
CA THR A 116 12.51 -8.76 0.12
C THR A 116 12.10 -8.47 -1.30
N GLY A 117 11.41 -7.37 -1.52
CA GLY A 117 11.17 -6.82 -2.84
C GLY A 117 11.40 -5.32 -2.81
N THR A 118 11.80 -4.76 -3.95
CA THR A 118 11.87 -3.32 -4.15
C THR A 118 11.23 -2.98 -5.48
N LEU A 119 10.40 -1.95 -5.48
CA LEU A 119 9.85 -1.36 -6.69
C LEU A 119 10.12 0.13 -6.67
N GLN A 120 10.58 0.64 -7.82
CA GLN A 120 10.60 2.06 -8.08
C GLN A 120 9.88 2.35 -9.41
N ARG A 121 8.99 3.35 -9.38
CA ARG A 121 8.24 3.80 -10.54
C ARG A 121 8.18 5.32 -10.57
N THR A 122 8.46 5.88 -11.73
CA THR A 122 8.15 7.28 -12.03
C THR A 122 6.76 7.31 -12.65
N VAL A 123 5.85 8.06 -12.05
CA VAL A 123 4.45 8.16 -12.44
C VAL A 123 4.13 9.62 -12.70
N THR A 124 3.48 9.92 -13.83
CA THR A 124 3.09 11.30 -14.12
C THR A 124 1.98 11.75 -13.16
N VAL A 125 1.97 13.04 -12.82
CA VAL A 125 0.87 13.61 -12.02
C VAL A 125 -0.47 13.47 -12.76
N ALA A 126 -0.46 13.55 -14.09
CA ALA A 126 -1.64 13.30 -14.92
C ALA A 126 -2.19 11.88 -14.73
N SER A 127 -1.35 10.85 -14.76
CA SER A 127 -1.79 9.47 -14.50
C SER A 127 -2.32 9.26 -13.09
N LEU A 128 -1.73 9.91 -12.06
CA LEU A 128 -2.28 9.86 -10.70
C LEU A 128 -3.62 10.59 -10.59
N ARG A 129 -3.87 11.61 -11.41
CA ARG A 129 -5.17 12.30 -11.45
C ARG A 129 -6.23 11.46 -12.16
N ASP A 130 -5.88 10.91 -13.31
CA ASP A 130 -6.84 10.35 -14.27
C ASP A 130 -7.04 8.83 -14.10
N ASP A 131 -6.03 8.11 -13.60
CA ASP A 131 -6.04 6.65 -13.43
C ASP A 131 -5.20 6.16 -12.24
N TRP A 132 -5.43 6.72 -11.05
CA TRP A 132 -4.73 6.26 -9.84
C TRP A 132 -4.98 4.77 -9.55
N CYS A 133 -6.17 4.24 -9.87
CA CYS A 133 -6.47 2.83 -9.70
C CYS A 133 -5.56 1.94 -10.57
N GLY A 134 -5.28 2.32 -11.82
CA GLY A 134 -4.33 1.62 -12.69
C GLY A 134 -2.90 1.66 -12.15
N VAL A 135 -2.48 2.81 -11.61
CA VAL A 135 -1.16 2.94 -10.95
C VAL A 135 -1.05 2.00 -9.75
N THR A 136 -2.05 1.98 -8.86
CA THR A 136 -2.11 1.08 -7.71
C THR A 136 -2.09 -0.38 -8.15
N ALA A 137 -2.86 -0.73 -9.18
CA ALA A 137 -2.95 -2.08 -9.72
C ALA A 137 -1.59 -2.58 -10.26
N ASP A 138 -0.82 -1.75 -10.98
CA ASP A 138 0.53 -2.14 -11.45
C ASP A 138 1.47 -2.40 -10.27
N ILE A 139 1.47 -1.53 -9.26
CA ILE A 139 2.33 -1.66 -8.07
C ILE A 139 1.98 -2.95 -7.32
N VAL A 140 0.70 -3.15 -6.97
CA VAL A 140 0.27 -4.31 -6.19
C VAL A 140 0.48 -5.60 -6.98
N SER A 141 0.20 -5.61 -8.29
CA SER A 141 0.44 -6.76 -9.16
C SER A 141 1.89 -7.23 -9.09
N ARG A 142 2.86 -6.32 -9.01
CA ARG A 142 4.28 -6.69 -8.90
C ARG A 142 4.62 -7.37 -7.58
N VAL A 143 3.97 -6.97 -6.49
CA VAL A 143 4.17 -7.60 -5.18
C VAL A 143 3.57 -9.00 -5.17
N VAL A 144 2.32 -9.16 -5.62
CA VAL A 144 1.68 -10.49 -5.64
C VAL A 144 2.38 -11.44 -6.61
N ARG A 145 3.07 -10.93 -7.64
CA ARG A 145 3.93 -11.75 -8.52
C ARG A 145 5.14 -12.38 -7.84
N MET A 146 5.52 -11.90 -6.65
CA MET A 146 6.55 -12.55 -5.84
C MET A 146 6.07 -13.89 -5.26
N PHE A 147 4.76 -14.13 -5.25
CA PHE A 147 4.12 -15.37 -4.78
C PHE A 147 3.82 -16.31 -5.94
N ASP A 148 3.42 -15.77 -7.09
CA ASP A 148 3.13 -16.51 -8.31
C ASP A 148 3.18 -15.58 -9.54
N ALA A 149 3.91 -15.94 -10.59
CA ALA A 149 4.14 -15.09 -11.75
C ALA A 149 2.84 -14.64 -12.47
N ASP A 150 1.77 -15.44 -12.38
CA ASP A 150 0.49 -15.17 -13.01
C ASP A 150 -0.47 -14.35 -12.11
N ALA A 151 -0.11 -14.16 -10.83
CA ALA A 151 -0.90 -13.33 -9.92
C ALA A 151 -0.92 -11.87 -10.40
N SER A 152 -2.11 -11.28 -10.42
CA SER A 152 -2.29 -9.86 -10.77
C SER A 152 -3.57 -9.30 -10.16
N ILE A 153 -3.63 -7.98 -10.09
CA ILE A 153 -4.80 -7.20 -9.67
C ILE A 153 -5.06 -6.16 -10.74
N SER A 154 -6.31 -6.01 -11.14
CA SER A 154 -6.79 -5.02 -12.09
C SER A 154 -7.22 -3.71 -11.41
N ALA A 155 -7.28 -2.63 -12.17
CA ALA A 155 -7.80 -1.34 -11.70
C ALA A 155 -9.27 -1.45 -11.20
N ALA A 156 -10.07 -2.34 -11.80
CA ALA A 156 -11.45 -2.59 -11.39
C ALA A 156 -11.51 -3.27 -10.02
N GLU A 157 -10.64 -4.25 -9.76
CA GLU A 157 -10.51 -4.90 -8.46
C GLU A 157 -10.01 -3.94 -7.38
N VAL A 158 -9.07 -3.05 -7.70
CA VAL A 158 -8.64 -1.97 -6.80
C VAL A 158 -9.85 -1.11 -6.40
N ARG A 159 -10.62 -0.61 -7.38
CA ARG A 159 -11.80 0.22 -7.12
C ARG A 159 -12.86 -0.49 -6.28
N SER A 160 -13.12 -1.77 -6.57
CA SER A 160 -14.06 -2.58 -5.80
C SER A 160 -13.58 -2.80 -4.36
N THR A 161 -12.30 -3.07 -4.18
CA THR A 161 -11.68 -3.26 -2.87
C THR A 161 -11.77 -2.00 -2.02
N ILE A 162 -11.44 -0.84 -2.58
CA ILE A 162 -11.49 0.44 -1.86
C ILE A 162 -12.91 0.78 -1.44
N LYS A 163 -13.90 0.67 -2.33
CA LYS A 163 -15.32 0.89 -1.97
C LYS A 163 -15.80 -0.03 -0.84
N ARG A 164 -15.33 -1.28 -0.82
CA ARG A 164 -15.68 -2.24 0.23
C ARG A 164 -15.05 -1.86 1.58
N LEU A 165 -13.81 -1.38 1.54
CA LEU A 165 -13.06 -0.95 2.73
C LEU A 165 -13.50 0.43 3.24
N GLU A 166 -14.02 1.31 2.38
CA GLU A 166 -14.69 2.56 2.81
C GLU A 166 -15.91 2.27 3.70
N GLY A 167 -16.61 1.16 3.46
CA GLY A 167 -17.65 0.64 4.37
C GLY A 167 -17.11 0.20 5.75
N TRP A 168 -15.79 0.11 5.91
CA TRP A 168 -15.07 -0.24 7.13
C TRP A 168 -14.34 0.98 7.76
N GLY A 169 -14.50 2.18 7.19
CA GLY A 169 -13.95 3.45 7.69
C GLY A 169 -12.60 3.84 7.08
N HIS A 170 -12.49 5.13 6.70
CA HIS A 170 -11.25 5.91 6.48
C HIS A 170 -10.72 6.22 5.08
N LEU A 171 -11.51 6.15 4.01
CA LEU A 171 -11.07 6.74 2.72
C LEU A 171 -12.14 7.65 2.11
N ALA A 172 -12.64 8.61 2.90
CA ALA A 172 -13.43 9.75 2.41
C ALA A 172 -12.69 11.07 2.68
#